data_AF-A0A7K4WYZ1-F1
#
_entry.id   AF-A0A7K4WYZ1-F1
#
_cell.length_a   1.000
_cell.length_b   1.000
_cell.length_c   1.000
_cell.angle_alpha   90.00
_cell.angle_beta   90.00
_cell.angle_gamma   90.00
#
_symmetry.space_group_name_H-M   'P 1'
#
loop_
_entity.id
_entity.type
_entity.pdbx_description
1 polymer ?
#
loop_
_entity_poly.entity_id
_entity_poly.type
_entity_poly.pdbx_seq_one_letter_code
_entity_poly.pdbx_strand_id
1 'polypeptide(L)'
;NGETPFYLSVKGGHEKCAELLLDAGSDINVLTQNNSSALQVAIQNGHLSLVTFLIGKKIDLVPKPEQKNSPLHLAVIGNNLPVAKSLLDANHDINSINNRKETPLHLAADLGNVELVEVLLKAGCDLKTLDKHGKTALAVASRSNHALIVDMIIKAERYYTMTLTHPAHSNDGSDFSLSFKQDHSTQTRQVRSSLWNLAYNQLKPCEWKKLAIFWKFTDEQIKAIEEQWTGKKSYKEHGNRMLLIWLHGTLLAHQNPAKHLYEDLVAAGFQPLAGKLTQSTLHCLPGGCSVV
;
A
#
# COMPACT_ATOMS: atom_id res chain seq x y z
N ASN A 1 15.90 31.50 20.42
CA ASN A 1 15.25 30.50 19.53
C ASN A 1 16.16 29.92 18.46
N GLY A 2 17.23 30.61 18.02
CA GLY A 2 18.09 30.11 16.92
C GLY A 2 17.39 30.11 15.55
N GLU A 3 16.29 30.88 15.41
CA GLU A 3 15.58 31.05 14.15
C GLU A 3 16.27 32.15 13.34
N THR A 4 16.92 31.79 12.23
CA THR A 4 17.54 32.74 11.30
C THR A 4 16.47 33.41 10.41
N PRO A 5 16.78 34.56 9.77
CA PRO A 5 15.88 35.14 8.77
C PRO A 5 15.49 34.14 7.68
N PHE A 6 16.45 33.32 7.24
CA PHE A 6 16.21 32.25 6.27
C PHE A 6 15.25 31.17 6.80
N TYR A 7 15.44 30.73 8.04
CA TYR A 7 14.50 29.78 8.66
C TYR A 7 13.09 30.35 8.74
N LEU A 8 12.95 31.62 9.13
CA LEU A 8 11.64 32.28 9.25
C LEU A 8 10.97 32.48 7.89
N SER A 9 11.72 32.81 6.83
CA SER A 9 11.16 32.91 5.48
C SER A 9 10.65 31.55 4.99
N VAL A 10 11.40 30.48 5.25
CA VAL A 10 10.97 29.11 4.89
C VAL A 10 9.76 28.68 5.71
N LYS A 11 9.76 28.91 7.03
CA LYS A 11 8.61 28.64 7.92
C LYS A 11 7.34 29.35 7.43
N GLY A 12 7.46 30.60 7.01
CA GLY A 12 6.36 31.43 6.49
C GLY A 12 5.95 31.14 5.04
N GLY A 13 6.67 30.27 4.31
CA GLY A 13 6.36 29.97 2.91
C GLY A 13 6.82 31.04 1.91
N HIS A 14 7.73 31.93 2.32
CA HIS A 14 8.20 33.05 1.50
C HIS A 14 9.37 32.63 0.59
N GLU A 15 9.07 31.89 -0.48
CA GLU A 15 10.06 31.33 -1.41
C GLU A 15 11.06 32.37 -1.94
N LYS A 16 10.58 33.47 -2.52
CA LYS A 16 11.47 34.52 -3.05
C LYS A 16 12.38 35.14 -1.99
N CYS A 17 11.89 35.27 -0.76
CA CYS A 17 12.68 35.77 0.35
C CYS A 17 13.77 34.76 0.76
N ALA A 18 13.42 33.47 0.82
CA ALA A 18 14.37 32.40 1.11
C ALA A 18 15.48 32.32 0.05
N GLU A 19 15.14 32.46 -1.24
CA GLU A 19 16.13 32.54 -2.33
C GLU A 19 17.09 33.71 -2.14
N LEU A 20 16.55 34.93 -1.98
CA LEU A 20 17.37 36.14 -1.81
C LEU A 20 18.31 36.04 -0.59
N LEU A 21 17.84 35.44 0.49
CA LEU A 21 18.64 35.24 1.69
C LEU A 21 19.80 34.26 1.46
N LEU A 22 19.59 33.19 0.69
CA LEU A 22 20.67 32.28 0.30
C LEU A 22 21.66 32.93 -0.67
N ASP A 23 21.18 33.69 -1.64
CA ASP A 23 22.03 34.45 -2.57
C ASP A 23 22.89 35.48 -1.82
N ALA A 24 22.37 36.02 -0.72
CA ALA A 24 23.09 36.91 0.20
C ALA A 24 24.04 36.17 1.17
N GLY A 25 24.18 34.85 1.06
CA GLY A 25 25.12 34.04 1.86
C GLY A 25 24.56 33.52 3.19
N SER A 26 23.25 33.47 3.38
CA SER A 26 22.67 32.82 4.56
C SER A 26 23.03 31.34 4.62
N ASP A 27 23.40 30.86 5.81
CA ASP A 27 23.69 29.44 6.02
C ASP A 27 22.38 28.63 6.13
N ILE A 28 22.21 27.71 5.18
CA ILE A 28 21.05 26.83 5.01
C ILE A 28 20.99 25.73 6.09
N ASN A 29 22.11 25.42 6.73
CA ASN A 29 22.26 24.32 7.69
C ASN A 29 22.00 24.74 9.14
N VAL A 30 21.71 26.01 9.39
CA VAL A 30 21.47 26.50 10.76
C VAL A 30 20.20 25.87 11.32
N LEU A 31 20.33 25.25 12.49
CA LEU A 31 19.21 24.66 13.21
C LEU A 31 18.72 25.60 14.31
N THR A 32 17.42 25.51 14.56
CA THR A 32 16.80 26.14 15.74
C THR A 32 17.25 25.47 17.04
N GLN A 33 16.94 26.09 18.18
CA GLN A 33 17.18 25.51 19.52
C GLN A 33 16.47 24.15 19.73
N ASN A 34 15.41 23.87 18.97
CA ASN A 34 14.70 22.58 19.01
C ASN A 34 15.27 21.56 18.00
N ASN A 35 16.48 21.77 17.48
CA ASN A 35 17.12 20.94 16.46
C ASN A 35 16.28 20.80 15.16
N SER A 36 15.42 21.78 14.86
CA SER A 36 14.63 21.83 13.61
C SER A 36 15.38 22.56 12.50
N SER A 37 15.43 21.97 11.31
CA SER A 37 16.00 22.55 10.08
C SER A 37 14.96 23.29 9.24
N ALA A 38 15.42 24.12 8.30
CA ALA A 38 14.56 24.79 7.32
C ALA A 38 13.75 23.78 6.47
N LEU A 39 14.37 22.68 6.04
CA LEU A 39 13.66 21.65 5.26
C LEU A 39 12.54 20.99 6.07
N GLN A 40 12.80 20.67 7.35
CA GLN A 40 11.78 20.04 8.19
C GLN A 40 10.55 20.92 8.37
N VAL A 41 10.74 22.22 8.62
CA VAL A 41 9.59 23.14 8.76
C VAL A 41 8.87 23.37 7.44
N ALA A 42 9.58 23.37 6.30
CA ALA A 42 8.94 23.40 4.97
C ALA A 42 8.04 22.17 4.73
N ILE A 43 8.53 20.97 5.09
CA ILE A 43 7.76 19.72 4.96
C ILE A 43 6.55 19.72 5.89
N GLN A 44 6.74 20.09 7.15
CA GLN A 44 5.67 20.13 8.15
C GLN A 44 4.54 21.08 7.75
N ASN A 45 4.89 22.23 7.15
CA ASN A 45 3.92 23.21 6.68
C ASN A 45 3.39 22.93 5.27
N GLY A 46 3.88 21.89 4.59
CA GLY A 46 3.42 21.51 3.25
C GLY A 46 3.88 22.42 2.11
N HIS A 47 4.94 23.20 2.31
CA HIS A 47 5.44 24.17 1.33
C HIS A 47 6.23 23.48 0.20
N LEU A 48 5.54 22.82 -0.73
CA LEU A 48 6.13 21.97 -1.78
C LEU A 48 7.24 22.65 -2.60
N SER A 49 7.04 23.90 -3.04
CA SER A 49 8.05 24.63 -3.83
C SER A 49 9.34 24.79 -3.04
N LEU A 50 9.24 25.21 -1.77
CA LEU A 50 10.37 25.30 -0.86
C LEU A 50 11.00 23.94 -0.58
N VAL A 51 10.22 22.88 -0.38
CA VAL A 51 10.79 21.53 -0.20
C VAL A 51 11.63 21.12 -1.41
N THR A 52 11.08 21.31 -2.61
CA THR A 52 11.76 20.93 -3.87
C THR A 52 13.02 21.77 -4.08
N PHE A 53 12.93 23.08 -3.83
CA PHE A 53 14.06 23.99 -3.87
C PHE A 53 15.18 23.58 -2.89
N LEU A 54 14.83 23.30 -1.63
CA LEU A 54 15.77 22.94 -0.58
C LEU A 54 16.46 21.59 -0.84
N ILE A 55 15.71 20.59 -1.34
CA ILE A 55 16.27 19.30 -1.76
C ILE A 55 17.29 19.50 -2.90
N GLY A 56 16.96 20.35 -3.89
CA GLY A 56 17.84 20.65 -5.02
C GLY A 56 19.18 21.29 -4.63
N LYS A 57 19.26 21.93 -3.45
CA LYS A 57 20.50 22.50 -2.91
C LYS A 57 21.43 21.47 -2.24
N LYS A 58 21.07 20.17 -2.24
CA LYS A 58 21.86 19.07 -1.64
C LYS A 58 22.35 19.38 -0.22
N ILE A 59 21.44 19.89 0.60
CA ILE A 59 21.70 20.18 2.01
C ILE A 59 22.16 18.87 2.68
N ASP A 60 23.29 18.91 3.38
CA ASP A 60 23.76 17.81 4.22
C ASP A 60 22.83 17.65 5.41
N LEU A 61 21.72 16.94 5.20
CA LEU A 61 20.78 16.57 6.25
C LEU A 61 21.37 15.38 7.01
N VAL A 62 22.50 15.56 7.69
CA VAL A 62 22.99 14.55 8.61
C VAL A 62 21.92 14.38 9.69
N PRO A 63 21.27 13.21 9.80
CA PRO A 63 20.25 13.00 10.79
C PRO A 63 20.90 13.15 12.17
N LYS A 64 20.43 14.10 12.98
CA LYS A 64 20.89 14.18 14.36
C LYS A 64 20.26 13.04 15.16
N PRO A 65 20.96 12.49 16.16
CA PRO A 65 20.44 11.37 16.96
C PRO A 65 19.13 11.70 17.70
N GLU A 66 18.81 12.98 17.91
CA GLU A 66 17.55 13.43 18.53
C GLU A 66 16.38 13.54 17.53
N GLN A 67 16.66 13.41 16.24
CA GLN A 67 15.70 13.66 15.16
C GLN A 67 14.75 12.47 15.06
N LYS A 68 13.58 12.63 15.68
CA LYS A 68 12.63 11.53 15.91
C LYS A 68 12.04 10.94 14.63
N ASN A 69 11.94 11.71 13.56
CA ASN A 69 11.25 11.39 12.30
C ASN A 69 12.08 11.85 11.10
N SER A 70 12.18 11.01 10.07
CA SER A 70 12.77 11.40 8.78
C SER A 70 11.87 12.40 8.02
N PRO A 71 12.38 13.10 6.98
CA PRO A 71 11.58 13.93 6.09
C PRO A 71 10.29 13.25 5.59
N LEU A 72 10.38 11.97 5.20
CA LEU A 72 9.24 11.23 4.67
C LEU A 72 8.21 10.90 5.76
N HIS A 73 8.63 10.62 7.01
CA HIS A 73 7.70 10.51 8.13
C HIS A 73 6.94 11.82 8.38
N LEU A 74 7.63 12.97 8.32
CA LEU A 74 7.00 14.28 8.52
C LEU A 74 5.96 14.57 7.43
N ALA A 75 6.26 14.22 6.17
CA ALA A 75 5.32 14.36 5.07
C ALA A 75 4.06 13.47 5.27
N VAL A 76 4.25 12.24 5.75
CA VAL A 76 3.14 11.32 6.05
C VAL A 76 2.28 11.81 7.22
N ILE A 77 2.92 12.28 8.31
CA ILE A 77 2.23 12.85 9.48
C ILE A 77 1.41 14.10 9.08
N GLY A 78 1.97 14.94 8.22
CA GLY A 78 1.28 16.11 7.67
C GLY A 78 0.25 15.79 6.59
N ASN A 79 0.08 14.51 6.21
CA ASN A 79 -0.75 14.06 5.09
C ASN A 79 -0.48 14.81 3.76
N ASN A 80 0.78 15.17 3.52
CA ASN A 80 1.19 15.98 2.38
C ASN A 80 1.66 15.08 1.22
N LEU A 81 0.72 14.52 0.46
CA LEU A 81 1.01 13.63 -0.68
C LEU A 81 2.00 14.22 -1.71
N PRO A 82 1.89 15.50 -2.15
CA PRO A 82 2.84 16.06 -3.11
C PRO A 82 4.27 16.13 -2.57
N VAL A 83 4.42 16.46 -1.28
CA VAL A 83 5.71 16.51 -0.61
C VAL A 83 6.30 15.10 -0.46
N ALA A 84 5.49 14.12 -0.08
CA ALA A 84 5.94 12.72 -0.01
C ALA A 84 6.44 12.20 -1.36
N LYS A 85 5.73 12.50 -2.46
CA LYS A 85 6.17 12.15 -3.83
C LYS A 85 7.50 12.82 -4.17
N SER A 86 7.63 14.14 -3.95
CA SER A 86 8.87 14.88 -4.20
C SER A 86 10.06 14.32 -3.42
N LEU A 87 9.86 13.90 -2.16
CA LEU A 87 10.91 13.26 -1.36
C LEU A 87 11.34 11.90 -1.91
N LEU A 88 10.38 11.09 -2.39
CA LEU A 88 10.66 9.80 -3.02
C LEU A 88 11.38 9.95 -4.36
N ASP A 89 10.96 10.91 -5.19
CA ASP A 89 11.62 11.26 -6.45
C ASP A 89 13.06 11.73 -6.22
N ALA A 90 13.32 12.33 -5.06
CA ALA A 90 14.65 12.72 -4.59
C ALA A 90 15.40 11.59 -3.85
N ASN A 91 14.99 10.33 -4.00
CA ASN A 91 15.63 9.14 -3.42
C ASN A 91 15.80 9.17 -1.89
N HIS A 92 14.93 9.86 -1.15
CA HIS A 92 14.94 9.73 0.31
C HIS A 92 14.62 8.28 0.71
N ASP A 93 15.24 7.82 1.81
CA ASP A 93 15.06 6.46 2.29
C ASP A 93 13.60 6.20 2.71
N ILE A 94 12.91 5.43 1.87
CA ILE A 94 11.52 5.00 2.04
C ILE A 94 11.34 4.08 3.26
N ASN A 95 12.41 3.39 3.68
CA ASN A 95 12.42 2.46 4.80
C ASN A 95 13.05 3.06 6.06
N SER A 96 13.27 4.37 6.06
CA SER A 96 13.79 5.07 7.24
C SER A 96 12.94 4.72 8.46
N ILE A 97 13.57 4.56 9.61
CA ILE A 97 12.90 4.22 10.87
C ILE A 97 12.95 5.39 11.85
N ASN A 98 11.83 5.62 12.54
CA ASN A 98 11.72 6.63 13.59
C ASN A 98 12.10 6.05 14.97
N ASN A 99 12.03 6.84 16.05
CA ASN A 99 12.37 6.36 17.41
C ASN A 99 11.45 5.23 17.94
N ARG A 100 10.29 5.01 17.30
CA ARG A 100 9.40 3.88 17.58
C ARG A 100 9.65 2.68 16.66
N LYS A 101 10.74 2.71 15.88
CA LYS A 101 11.06 1.77 14.79
C LYS A 101 9.98 1.67 13.72
N GLU A 102 9.11 2.66 13.63
CA GLU A 102 8.09 2.72 12.59
C GLU A 102 8.74 3.22 11.30
N THR A 103 8.30 2.68 10.17
CA THR A 103 8.58 3.22 8.82
C THR A 103 7.48 4.21 8.42
N PRO A 104 7.67 5.00 7.35
CA PRO A 104 6.60 5.81 6.78
C PRO A 104 5.33 5.01 6.44
N LEU A 105 5.47 3.73 6.03
CA LEU A 105 4.33 2.85 5.77
C LEU A 105 3.55 2.53 7.06
N HIS A 106 4.22 2.32 8.20
CA HIS A 106 3.53 2.11 9.48
C HIS A 106 2.66 3.30 9.85
N LEU A 107 3.20 4.52 9.70
CA LEU A 107 2.44 5.74 9.98
C LEU A 107 1.27 5.93 9.01
N ALA A 108 1.49 5.74 7.71
CA ALA A 108 0.44 5.88 6.71
C ALA A 108 -0.69 4.85 6.93
N ALA A 109 -0.31 3.62 7.33
CA ALA A 109 -1.23 2.55 7.70
C ALA A 109 -2.04 2.85 8.96
N ASP A 110 -1.42 3.38 10.02
CA ASP A 110 -2.12 3.73 11.26
C ASP A 110 -3.09 4.90 11.06
N LEU A 111 -2.66 5.91 10.29
CA LEU A 111 -3.44 7.11 10.00
C LEU A 111 -4.60 6.87 9.00
N GLY A 112 -4.61 5.73 8.29
CA GLY A 112 -5.65 5.43 7.31
C GLY A 112 -5.47 6.14 5.96
N ASN A 113 -4.27 6.64 5.66
CA ASN A 113 -4.00 7.47 4.48
C ASN A 113 -3.78 6.60 3.23
N VAL A 114 -4.87 6.19 2.58
CA VAL A 114 -4.88 5.29 1.41
C VAL A 114 -3.96 5.76 0.29
N GLU A 115 -3.97 7.04 -0.07
CA GLU A 115 -3.14 7.57 -1.18
C GLU A 115 -1.65 7.52 -0.87
N LEU A 116 -1.26 7.79 0.38
CA LEU A 116 0.13 7.68 0.83
C LEU A 116 0.58 6.23 0.88
N VAL A 117 -0.27 5.32 1.36
CA VAL A 117 0.00 3.88 1.31
C VAL A 117 0.21 3.43 -0.14
N GLU A 118 -0.67 3.82 -1.06
CA GLU A 118 -0.52 3.48 -2.49
C GLU A 118 0.83 3.93 -3.05
N VAL A 119 1.23 5.17 -2.77
CA VAL A 119 2.53 5.71 -3.22
C VAL A 119 3.70 4.92 -2.62
N LEU A 120 3.67 4.66 -1.32
CA LEU A 120 4.75 3.93 -0.64
C LEU A 120 4.87 2.48 -1.13
N LEU A 121 3.74 1.81 -1.35
CA LEU A 121 3.71 0.45 -1.91
C LEU A 121 4.16 0.43 -3.37
N LYS A 122 3.79 1.41 -4.20
CA LYS A 122 4.28 1.48 -5.59
C LYS A 122 5.79 1.76 -5.66
N ALA A 123 6.33 2.47 -4.67
CA ALA A 123 7.75 2.79 -4.58
C ALA A 123 8.61 1.66 -3.98
N GLY A 124 8.05 0.48 -3.67
CA GLY A 124 8.86 -0.68 -3.29
C GLY A 124 9.32 -0.71 -1.82
N CYS A 125 8.57 -0.11 -0.89
CA CYS A 125 8.94 -0.16 0.54
C CYS A 125 8.99 -1.59 1.10
N ASP A 126 9.80 -1.79 2.15
CA ASP A 126 9.87 -3.04 2.90
C ASP A 126 8.61 -3.23 3.76
N LEU A 127 7.91 -4.34 3.52
CA LEU A 127 6.66 -4.69 4.20
C LEU A 127 6.91 -5.52 5.47
N LYS A 128 8.13 -6.01 5.68
CA LYS A 128 8.50 -6.93 6.78
C LYS A 128 9.13 -6.22 7.97
N THR A 129 9.48 -4.95 7.84
CA THR A 129 10.02 -4.16 8.96
C THR A 129 9.05 -4.19 10.14
N LEU A 130 9.60 -4.35 11.35
CA LEU A 130 8.85 -4.41 12.60
C LEU A 130 9.06 -3.13 13.42
N ASP A 131 7.96 -2.59 13.93
CA ASP A 131 7.99 -1.51 14.90
C ASP A 131 8.52 -1.97 16.28
N LYS A 132 8.60 -1.05 17.24
CA LYS A 132 9.05 -1.36 18.62
C LYS A 132 8.16 -2.37 19.36
N HIS A 133 6.96 -2.64 18.88
CA HIS A 133 6.01 -3.61 19.43
C HIS A 133 6.01 -4.93 18.66
N GLY A 134 6.92 -5.11 17.69
CA GLY A 134 6.99 -6.30 16.86
C GLY A 134 5.83 -6.40 15.87
N LYS A 135 5.27 -5.27 15.42
CA LYS A 135 4.17 -5.21 14.44
C LYS A 135 4.69 -4.73 13.10
N THR A 136 4.22 -5.35 12.02
CA THR A 136 4.36 -4.84 10.65
C THR A 136 3.29 -3.78 10.37
N ALA A 137 3.44 -3.04 9.27
CA ALA A 137 2.41 -2.10 8.82
C ALA A 137 1.06 -2.80 8.52
N LEU A 138 1.08 -4.05 8.06
CA LEU A 138 -0.13 -4.88 7.90
C LEU A 138 -0.88 -5.04 9.22
N ALA A 139 -0.16 -5.41 10.28
CA ALA A 139 -0.73 -5.59 11.61
C ALA A 139 -1.25 -4.27 12.21
N VAL A 140 -0.55 -3.16 11.93
CA VAL A 140 -1.01 -1.81 12.33
C VAL A 140 -2.31 -1.43 11.61
N ALA A 141 -2.39 -1.58 10.29
CA ALA A 141 -3.61 -1.32 9.52
C ALA A 141 -4.80 -2.17 9.98
N SER A 142 -4.55 -3.45 10.27
CA SER A 142 -5.54 -4.40 10.79
C SER A 142 -6.11 -3.94 12.14
N ARG A 143 -5.23 -3.66 13.11
CA ARG A 143 -5.63 -3.17 14.45
C ARG A 143 -6.40 -1.86 14.38
N SER A 144 -6.03 -0.97 13.46
CA SER A 144 -6.69 0.33 13.25
C SER A 144 -7.94 0.24 12.36
N ASN A 145 -8.37 -0.97 11.98
CA ASN A 145 -9.57 -1.29 11.20
C ASN A 145 -9.61 -0.62 9.81
N HIS A 146 -8.44 -0.42 9.18
CA HIS A 146 -8.32 0.17 7.84
C HIS A 146 -8.35 -0.90 6.76
N ALA A 147 -9.56 -1.42 6.49
CA ALA A 147 -9.75 -2.60 5.66
C ALA A 147 -9.15 -2.53 4.26
N LEU A 148 -9.28 -1.38 3.61
CA LEU A 148 -8.73 -1.17 2.28
C LEU A 148 -7.19 -1.22 2.29
N ILE A 149 -6.56 -0.63 3.31
CA ILE A 149 -5.09 -0.64 3.45
C ILE A 149 -4.58 -2.06 3.70
N VAL A 150 -5.28 -2.87 4.49
CA VAL A 150 -4.96 -4.29 4.66
C VAL A 150 -4.97 -5.01 3.31
N ASP A 151 -6.01 -4.81 2.50
CA ASP A 151 -6.09 -5.44 1.17
C ASP A 151 -4.96 -4.97 0.25
N MET A 152 -4.59 -3.68 0.31
CA MET A 152 -3.48 -3.12 -0.46
C MET A 152 -2.14 -3.74 -0.07
N ILE A 153 -1.84 -3.83 1.23
CA ILE A 153 -0.58 -4.40 1.71
C ILE A 153 -0.49 -5.88 1.32
N ILE A 154 -1.55 -6.67 1.50
CA ILE A 154 -1.55 -8.09 1.11
C ILE A 154 -1.37 -8.25 -0.42
N LYS A 155 -2.02 -7.40 -1.23
CA LYS A 155 -1.82 -7.39 -2.69
C LYS A 155 -0.37 -7.08 -3.05
N ALA A 156 0.27 -6.12 -2.37
CA ALA A 156 1.67 -5.77 -2.57
C ALA A 156 2.61 -6.91 -2.15
N GLU A 157 2.40 -7.54 -1.00
CA GLU A 157 3.20 -8.70 -0.54
C GLU A 157 3.16 -9.85 -1.56
N ARG A 158 1.96 -10.16 -2.09
CA ARG A 158 1.80 -11.19 -3.11
C ARG A 158 2.47 -10.80 -4.43
N TYR A 159 2.36 -9.54 -4.83
CA TYR A 159 3.05 -9.02 -6.02
C TYR A 159 4.57 -9.11 -5.88
N TYR A 160 5.15 -8.64 -4.78
CA TYR A 160 6.60 -8.71 -4.55
C TYR A 160 7.11 -10.15 -4.49
N THR A 161 6.35 -11.06 -3.90
CA THR A 161 6.72 -12.48 -3.88
C THR A 161 6.73 -13.08 -5.29
N MET A 162 5.76 -12.71 -6.12
CA MET A 162 5.70 -13.13 -7.52
C MET A 162 6.88 -12.57 -8.32
N THR A 163 7.21 -11.28 -8.19
CA THR A 163 8.30 -10.64 -8.94
C THR A 163 9.68 -11.17 -8.53
N LEU A 164 9.88 -11.51 -7.26
CA LEU A 164 11.13 -12.13 -6.78
C LEU A 164 11.31 -13.57 -7.26
N THR A 165 10.22 -14.32 -7.44
CA THR A 165 10.27 -15.74 -7.84
C THR A 165 10.31 -15.92 -9.36
N HIS A 166 9.82 -14.94 -10.11
CA HIS A 166 9.81 -14.93 -11.57
C HIS A 166 10.37 -13.60 -12.10
N PRO A 167 11.68 -13.33 -11.90
CA PRO A 167 12.31 -12.13 -12.45
C PRO A 167 12.29 -12.25 -13.97
N ALA A 168 11.34 -11.56 -14.61
CA ALA A 168 11.26 -11.53 -16.07
C ALA A 168 12.56 -10.96 -16.64
N HIS A 169 13.17 -11.67 -17.59
CA HIS A 169 14.13 -11.06 -18.51
C HIS A 169 13.38 -10.08 -19.41
N SER A 170 13.90 -8.86 -19.49
CA SER A 170 13.67 -7.83 -20.52
C SER A 170 12.27 -7.20 -20.66
N ASN A 171 12.22 -5.90 -20.39
CA ASN A 171 12.10 -4.87 -21.43
C ASN A 171 11.03 -5.09 -22.52
N ASP A 172 9.80 -5.44 -22.13
CA ASP A 172 8.63 -5.22 -22.99
C ASP A 172 7.64 -4.33 -22.25
N GLY A 173 7.24 -3.24 -22.91
CA GLY A 173 6.49 -2.12 -22.36
C GLY A 173 5.02 -2.44 -22.07
N SER A 174 4.69 -3.67 -21.66
CA SER A 174 3.35 -4.00 -21.16
C SER A 174 3.21 -3.48 -19.72
N ASP A 175 2.70 -2.26 -19.64
CA ASP A 175 2.38 -1.45 -18.47
C ASP A 175 1.36 -2.11 -17.52
N PHE A 176 1.75 -3.15 -16.79
CA PHE A 176 1.01 -3.62 -15.63
C PHE A 176 1.74 -3.21 -14.34
N SER A 177 1.76 -1.90 -14.12
CA SER A 177 2.11 -1.30 -12.84
C SER A 177 1.17 -1.81 -11.74
N LEU A 178 1.73 -2.23 -10.60
CA LEU A 178 0.99 -2.61 -9.39
C LEU A 178 -0.14 -1.60 -9.13
N SER A 179 -1.40 -2.05 -9.21
CA SER A 179 -2.57 -1.19 -9.09
C SER A 179 -3.50 -1.66 -7.98
N PHE A 180 -3.84 -0.75 -7.08
CA PHE A 180 -4.75 -1.05 -5.97
C PHE A 180 -6.20 -0.66 -6.22
N LYS A 181 -6.48 -0.06 -7.38
CA LYS A 181 -7.83 0.32 -7.79
C LYS A 181 -8.72 -0.91 -7.83
N GLN A 182 -9.95 -0.76 -7.38
CA GLN A 182 -10.94 -1.82 -7.53
C GLN A 182 -11.19 -2.07 -9.01
N ASP A 183 -11.14 -3.34 -9.41
CA ASP A 183 -11.39 -3.72 -10.78
C ASP A 183 -12.90 -3.67 -11.07
N HIS A 184 -13.29 -2.71 -11.89
CA HIS A 184 -14.65 -2.54 -12.39
C HIS A 184 -14.77 -2.88 -13.88
N SER A 185 -13.74 -3.49 -14.47
CA SER A 185 -13.72 -3.83 -15.88
C SER A 185 -14.87 -4.77 -16.26
N THR A 186 -15.33 -4.65 -17.52
CA THR A 186 -16.37 -5.52 -18.06
C THR A 186 -15.86 -6.95 -18.22
N GLN A 187 -14.56 -7.11 -18.50
CA GLN A 187 -13.87 -8.37 -18.69
C GLN A 187 -13.95 -9.26 -17.44
N THR A 188 -13.80 -8.71 -16.24
CA THR A 188 -13.83 -9.49 -14.99
C THR A 188 -15.19 -9.52 -14.32
N ARG A 189 -16.20 -8.83 -14.87
CA ARG A 189 -17.53 -8.67 -14.25
C ARG A 189 -18.14 -10.00 -13.82
N GLN A 190 -18.08 -11.00 -14.70
CA GLN A 190 -18.69 -12.30 -14.43
C GLN A 190 -17.96 -13.04 -13.31
N VAL A 191 -16.63 -13.09 -13.36
CA VAL A 191 -15.83 -13.71 -12.28
C VAL A 191 -16.08 -12.99 -10.96
N ARG A 192 -16.10 -11.65 -10.92
CA ARG A 192 -16.40 -10.89 -9.70
C ARG A 192 -17.78 -11.22 -9.13
N SER A 193 -18.80 -11.38 -9.97
CA SER A 193 -20.13 -11.81 -9.55
C SER A 193 -20.11 -13.23 -8.96
N SER A 194 -19.40 -14.16 -9.60
CA SER A 194 -19.18 -15.51 -9.09
C SER A 194 -18.47 -15.54 -7.74
N LEU A 195 -17.42 -14.73 -7.56
CA LEU A 195 -16.68 -14.61 -6.30
C LEU A 195 -17.57 -14.05 -5.19
N TRP A 196 -18.37 -13.01 -5.49
CA TRP A 196 -19.32 -12.47 -4.53
C TRP A 196 -20.35 -13.52 -4.11
N ASN A 197 -20.92 -14.26 -5.07
CA ASN A 197 -21.88 -15.33 -4.77
C ASN A 197 -21.25 -16.46 -3.95
N LEU A 198 -20.01 -16.83 -4.27
CA LEU A 198 -19.23 -17.81 -3.52
C LEU A 198 -19.08 -17.37 -2.05
N ALA A 199 -18.61 -16.15 -1.82
CA ALA A 199 -18.40 -15.60 -0.48
C ALA A 199 -19.69 -15.45 0.33
N TYR A 200 -20.74 -14.90 -0.28
CA TYR A 200 -21.94 -14.48 0.44
C TYR A 200 -22.99 -15.57 0.58
N ASN A 201 -23.06 -16.52 -0.35
CA ASN A 201 -24.15 -17.49 -0.41
C ASN A 201 -23.69 -18.94 -0.29
N GLN A 202 -22.43 -19.24 -0.58
CA GLN A 202 -21.98 -20.64 -0.70
C GLN A 202 -21.00 -21.06 0.40
N LEU A 203 -20.03 -20.20 0.76
CA LEU A 203 -19.06 -20.50 1.79
C LEU A 203 -19.69 -20.47 3.20
N LYS A 204 -19.38 -21.50 3.99
CA LYS A 204 -19.70 -21.58 5.42
C LYS A 204 -18.62 -20.85 6.25
N PRO A 205 -18.90 -20.59 7.55
CA PRO A 205 -17.86 -20.10 8.46
C PRO A 205 -16.58 -20.95 8.38
N CYS A 206 -15.42 -20.29 8.42
CA CYS A 206 -14.08 -20.88 8.30
C CYS A 206 -13.68 -21.49 6.93
N GLU A 207 -14.61 -21.71 5.99
CA GLU A 207 -14.25 -22.27 4.67
C GLU A 207 -13.39 -21.32 3.84
N TRP A 208 -13.59 -20.00 3.98
CA TRP A 208 -12.74 -19.02 3.30
C TRP A 208 -11.27 -19.12 3.74
N LYS A 209 -10.99 -19.48 5.00
CA LYS A 209 -9.61 -19.67 5.47
C LYS A 209 -8.97 -20.90 4.84
N LYS A 210 -9.73 -21.98 4.65
CA LYS A 210 -9.23 -23.18 3.97
C LYS A 210 -8.80 -22.84 2.54
N LEU A 211 -9.61 -22.05 1.82
CA LEU A 211 -9.26 -21.54 0.49
C LEU A 211 -8.06 -20.59 0.54
N ALA A 212 -7.99 -19.69 1.52
CA ALA A 212 -6.86 -18.78 1.69
C ALA A 212 -5.54 -19.55 1.88
N ILE A 213 -5.54 -20.57 2.73
CA ILE A 213 -4.38 -21.46 2.95
C ILE A 213 -4.03 -22.20 1.66
N PHE A 214 -5.01 -22.74 0.94
CA PHE A 214 -4.80 -23.39 -0.35
C PHE A 214 -4.13 -22.45 -1.36
N TRP A 215 -4.56 -21.18 -1.41
CA TRP A 215 -3.97 -20.12 -2.23
C TRP A 215 -2.74 -19.43 -1.61
N LYS A 216 -2.13 -20.07 -0.62
CA LYS A 216 -0.87 -19.65 0.01
C LYS A 216 -0.92 -18.25 0.63
N PHE A 217 -2.07 -17.84 1.17
CA PHE A 217 -2.10 -16.71 2.09
C PHE A 217 -1.37 -17.11 3.38
N THR A 218 -0.57 -16.20 3.93
CA THR A 218 0.12 -16.47 5.21
C THR A 218 -0.84 -16.36 6.37
N ASP A 219 -0.45 -16.93 7.52
CA ASP A 219 -1.25 -16.84 8.76
C ASP A 219 -1.45 -15.37 9.18
N GLU A 220 -0.44 -14.52 8.97
CA GLU A 220 -0.53 -13.08 9.24
C GLU A 220 -1.55 -12.39 8.33
N GLN A 221 -1.59 -12.73 7.03
CA GLN A 221 -2.56 -12.18 6.08
C GLN A 221 -3.98 -12.61 6.43
N ILE A 222 -4.18 -13.90 6.73
CA ILE A 222 -5.48 -14.44 7.14
C ILE A 222 -5.94 -13.77 8.45
N LYS A 223 -5.06 -13.64 9.43
CA LYS A 223 -5.34 -12.96 10.69
C LYS A 223 -5.69 -11.49 10.48
N ALA A 224 -4.95 -10.78 9.63
CA ALA A 224 -5.21 -9.37 9.34
C ALA A 224 -6.57 -9.15 8.66
N ILE A 225 -7.00 -10.06 7.77
CA ILE A 225 -8.34 -10.02 7.19
C ILE A 225 -9.40 -10.30 8.26
N GLU A 226 -9.19 -11.32 9.11
CA GLU A 226 -10.14 -11.76 10.11
C GLU A 226 -10.39 -10.76 11.24
N GLU A 227 -9.34 -10.07 11.69
CA GLU A 227 -9.39 -9.12 12.81
C GLU A 227 -10.33 -7.93 12.54
N GLN A 228 -10.65 -7.67 11.28
CA GLN A 228 -11.58 -6.63 10.87
C GLN A 228 -13.03 -7.09 11.01
N TRP A 229 -13.59 -6.84 12.19
CA TRP A 229 -14.94 -7.28 12.53
C TRP A 229 -16.02 -6.36 11.92
N THR A 230 -16.96 -6.96 11.19
CA THR A 230 -18.10 -6.27 10.58
C THR A 230 -19.46 -6.81 11.03
N GLY A 231 -19.50 -7.66 12.07
CA GLY A 231 -20.73 -8.27 12.59
C GLY A 231 -20.68 -9.79 12.68
N LYS A 232 -21.83 -10.41 13.03
CA LYS A 232 -21.99 -11.88 13.15
C LYS A 232 -21.76 -12.66 11.85
N LYS A 233 -21.74 -11.99 10.70
CA LYS A 233 -21.51 -12.57 9.37
C LYS A 233 -20.22 -12.04 8.73
N SER A 234 -19.27 -11.55 9.53
CA SER A 234 -18.00 -10.99 9.05
C SER A 234 -17.23 -11.93 8.12
N TYR A 235 -17.31 -13.25 8.35
CA TYR A 235 -16.66 -14.26 7.50
C TYR A 235 -17.04 -14.16 6.01
N LYS A 236 -18.23 -13.65 5.68
CA LYS A 236 -18.65 -13.45 4.27
C LYS A 236 -17.84 -12.33 3.63
N GLU A 237 -17.65 -11.23 4.36
CA GLU A 237 -16.85 -10.11 3.91
C GLU A 237 -15.37 -10.46 3.87
N HIS A 238 -14.87 -11.18 4.89
CA HIS A 238 -13.51 -11.74 4.89
C HIS A 238 -13.26 -12.62 3.67
N GLY A 239 -14.19 -13.52 3.36
CA GLY A 239 -14.13 -14.37 2.19
C GLY A 239 -14.14 -13.58 0.89
N ASN A 240 -15.03 -12.59 0.76
CA ASN A 240 -15.10 -11.72 -0.42
C ASN A 240 -13.78 -10.96 -0.64
N ARG A 241 -13.23 -10.34 0.41
CA ARG A 241 -11.95 -9.61 0.32
C ARG A 241 -10.79 -10.51 -0.05
N MET A 242 -10.69 -11.69 0.58
CA MET A 242 -9.70 -12.70 0.22
C MET A 242 -9.80 -13.12 -1.25
N LEU A 243 -11.02 -13.35 -1.76
CA LEU A 243 -11.25 -13.70 -3.17
C LEU A 243 -10.85 -12.56 -4.12
N LEU A 244 -11.09 -11.30 -3.76
CA LEU A 244 -10.69 -10.14 -4.55
C LEU A 244 -9.17 -9.94 -4.56
N ILE A 245 -8.49 -10.21 -3.44
CA ILE A 245 -7.02 -10.23 -3.37
C ILE A 245 -6.45 -11.36 -4.25
N TRP A 246 -7.06 -12.55 -4.18
CA TRP A 246 -6.69 -13.68 -5.04
C TRP A 246 -6.84 -13.31 -6.52
N LEU A 247 -8.01 -12.77 -6.91
CA LEU A 247 -8.29 -12.35 -8.28
C LEU A 247 -7.24 -11.36 -8.80
N HIS A 248 -6.87 -10.37 -7.98
CA HIS A 248 -5.81 -9.42 -8.33
C HIS A 248 -4.49 -10.11 -8.64
N GLY A 249 -4.08 -11.10 -7.83
CA GLY A 249 -2.87 -11.90 -8.09
C GLY A 249 -2.97 -12.72 -9.38
N THR A 250 -4.11 -13.36 -9.63
CA THR A 250 -4.36 -14.17 -10.84
C THR A 250 -4.29 -13.33 -12.11
N LEU A 251 -4.85 -12.11 -12.08
CA LEU A 251 -4.79 -11.15 -13.19
C LEU A 251 -3.36 -10.67 -13.46
N LEU A 252 -2.60 -10.37 -12.41
CA LEU A 252 -1.17 -10.00 -12.53
C LEU A 252 -0.31 -11.14 -13.08
N ALA A 253 -0.69 -12.39 -12.82
CA ALA A 253 -0.04 -13.57 -13.38
C ALA A 253 -0.50 -13.90 -14.82
N HIS A 254 -1.35 -13.07 -15.44
CA HIS A 254 -1.93 -13.28 -16.77
C HIS A 254 -2.68 -14.62 -16.94
N GLN A 255 -3.25 -15.12 -15.84
CA GLN A 255 -4.00 -16.38 -15.85
C GLN A 255 -5.49 -16.10 -16.07
N ASN A 256 -6.20 -17.06 -16.67
CA ASN A 256 -7.66 -16.99 -16.79
C ASN A 256 -8.31 -17.26 -15.42
N PRO A 257 -8.94 -16.25 -14.78
CA PRO A 257 -9.42 -16.42 -13.42
C PRO A 257 -10.60 -17.39 -13.30
N ALA A 258 -11.46 -17.48 -14.32
CA ALA A 258 -12.60 -18.40 -14.27
C ALA A 258 -12.15 -19.86 -14.29
N LYS A 259 -11.19 -20.17 -15.17
CA LYS A 259 -10.59 -21.50 -15.27
C LYS A 259 -9.85 -21.86 -13.97
N HIS A 260 -8.98 -20.97 -13.51
CA HIS A 260 -8.17 -21.20 -12.32
C HIS A 260 -9.04 -21.37 -11.06
N LEU A 261 -10.11 -20.55 -10.92
CA LEU A 261 -11.06 -20.68 -9.80
C LEU A 261 -11.72 -22.05 -9.77
N TYR A 262 -12.15 -22.57 -10.93
CA TYR A 262 -12.79 -23.88 -11.01
C TYR A 262 -11.82 -25.00 -10.62
N GLU A 263 -10.64 -25.02 -11.24
CA GLU A 263 -9.61 -26.04 -10.99
C GLU A 263 -9.18 -26.04 -9.53
N ASP A 264 -8.95 -24.87 -8.94
CA ASP A 264 -8.57 -24.71 -7.55
C ASP A 264 -9.66 -25.17 -6.58
N LEU A 265 -10.93 -24.87 -6.86
CA LEU A 265 -12.03 -25.32 -6.02
C LEU A 265 -12.18 -26.85 -6.04
N VAL A 266 -12.00 -27.48 -7.20
CA VAL A 266 -12.00 -28.95 -7.29
C VAL A 266 -10.82 -29.52 -6.49
N ALA A 267 -9.61 -28.98 -6.69
CA ALA A 267 -8.41 -29.43 -6.01
C ALA A 267 -8.44 -29.21 -4.49
N ALA A 268 -9.08 -28.14 -4.03
CA ALA A 268 -9.27 -27.82 -2.61
C ALA A 268 -10.42 -28.62 -1.96
N GLY A 269 -11.08 -29.53 -2.68
CA GLY A 269 -12.15 -30.38 -2.15
C GLY A 269 -13.52 -29.70 -2.05
N PHE A 270 -13.75 -28.64 -2.83
CA PHE A 270 -15.01 -27.91 -2.95
C PHE A 270 -15.76 -28.27 -4.25
N GLN A 271 -15.77 -29.55 -4.65
CA GLN A 271 -16.40 -30.00 -5.90
C GLN A 271 -17.88 -29.56 -6.04
N PRO A 272 -18.73 -29.60 -4.99
CA PRO A 272 -20.11 -29.11 -5.09
C PRO A 272 -20.23 -27.61 -5.38
N LEU A 273 -19.22 -26.81 -5.01
CA LEU A 273 -19.18 -25.38 -5.30
C LEU A 273 -18.67 -25.13 -6.72
N ALA A 274 -17.63 -25.87 -7.15
CA ALA A 274 -17.09 -25.82 -8.51
C ALA A 274 -18.18 -26.12 -9.56
N GLY A 275 -19.03 -27.13 -9.33
CA GLY A 275 -20.14 -27.47 -10.22
C GLY A 275 -21.22 -26.37 -10.35
N LYS A 276 -21.38 -25.50 -9.35
CA LYS A 276 -22.32 -24.36 -9.44
C LYS A 276 -21.76 -23.20 -10.26
N LEU A 277 -20.44 -23.09 -10.34
CA LEU A 277 -19.76 -22.08 -11.17
C LEU A 277 -19.91 -22.37 -12.65
N THR A 278 -19.85 -23.64 -13.06
CA THR A 278 -20.06 -24.05 -14.46
C THR A 278 -21.51 -23.81 -14.90
N GLN A 279 -22.50 -24.12 -14.05
CA GLN A 279 -23.92 -23.87 -14.37
C GLN A 279 -24.23 -22.37 -14.53
N SER A 280 -23.63 -21.50 -13.70
CA SER A 280 -23.82 -20.04 -13.78
C SER A 280 -23.05 -19.38 -14.94
N THR A 281 -22.00 -20.02 -15.47
CA THR A 281 -21.34 -19.60 -16.70
C THR A 281 -22.05 -20.11 -17.96
N LEU A 282 -22.66 -21.30 -17.91
CA LEU A 282 -23.45 -21.89 -19.01
C LEU A 282 -24.80 -21.20 -19.25
N HIS A 283 -25.48 -20.71 -18.20
CA HIS A 283 -26.78 -20.05 -18.32
C HIS A 283 -26.75 -18.62 -18.91
N CYS A 284 -25.58 -18.11 -19.30
CA CYS A 284 -25.42 -16.76 -19.87
C CYS A 284 -24.84 -16.73 -21.29
N LEU A 285 -24.61 -17.88 -21.93
CA LEU A 285 -24.25 -17.93 -23.34
C LEU A 285 -25.53 -18.03 -24.20
N PRO A 286 -25.81 -17.05 -25.10
CA PRO A 286 -26.81 -17.27 -26.13
C PRO A 286 -26.20 -18.23 -27.16
N GLY A 287 -26.54 -19.50 -27.03
CA GLY A 287 -26.05 -20.57 -27.90
C GLY A 287 -25.22 -21.57 -27.11
N GLY A 288 -25.84 -22.71 -26.79
CA GLY A 288 -25.16 -23.81 -26.13
C GLY A 288 -23.98 -24.30 -26.96
N CYS A 289 -22.83 -24.40 -26.32
CA CYS A 289 -21.81 -25.36 -26.69
C CYS A 289 -21.32 -26.00 -25.39
N SER A 290 -21.69 -27.28 -25.24
CA SER A 290 -21.16 -28.17 -24.22
C SER A 290 -19.65 -28.24 -24.34
N VAL A 291 -18.95 -28.10 -23.21
CA VAL A 291 -17.54 -28.46 -23.11
C VAL A 291 -17.49 -29.78 -22.34
N VAL A 292 -17.04 -30.82 -23.04
CA VAL A 292 -16.62 -32.11 -22.46
C VAL A 292 -15.22 -31.93 -21.88
#